data_AF-A0A0S7X5Z6-F1
#
_entry.id   AF-A0A0S7X5Z6-F1
#
_cell.length_a   1.000
_cell.length_b   1.000
_cell.length_c   1.000
_cell.angle_alpha   90.00
_cell.angle_beta   90.00
_cell.angle_gamma   90.00
#
_symmetry.space_group_name_H-M   'P 1'
#
loop_
_entity.id
_entity.type
_entity.pdbx_description
1 polymer ?
#
loop_
_entity_poly.entity_id
_entity_poly.type
_entity_poly.pdbx_seq_one_letter_code
_entity_poly.pdbx_strand_id
1 'polypeptide(L)'
;QYIHILAEKGWDKPVGMEVEIVPVTRPYGMEEGFVFKGQALFKGEPLAGAVVEIEKFNGFYVKGDNLPTDQYGYENVPMITRVTRTDANGYVVYTLDEPGWWMVSVSVEDGEAEHQGKKFPVEKRGGIWIYVEERFVQK
;
A
#
# COMPACT_ATOMS: atom_id res chain seq x y z
N GLN A 1 -17.58 -4.24 0.41
CA GLN A 1 -17.27 -5.61 -0.10
C GLN A 1 -16.81 -6.44 1.09
N TYR A 2 -17.33 -7.66 1.30
CA TYR A 2 -16.94 -8.51 2.42
C TYR A 2 -15.91 -9.54 1.93
N ILE A 3 -14.72 -9.51 2.49
CA ILE A 3 -13.68 -10.52 2.25
C ILE A 3 -14.01 -11.71 3.17
N HIS A 4 -14.58 -12.78 2.62
CA HIS A 4 -14.77 -14.03 3.34
C HIS A 4 -13.68 -15.04 2.98
N ILE A 5 -12.80 -15.32 3.93
CA ILE A 5 -11.63 -16.22 3.80
C ILE A 5 -12.03 -17.61 3.26
N LEU A 6 -13.21 -18.12 3.61
CA LEU A 6 -13.70 -19.42 3.15
C LEU A 6 -14.40 -19.39 1.78
N ALA A 7 -14.88 -18.23 1.35
CA ALA A 7 -15.62 -18.12 0.09
C ALA A 7 -14.70 -17.77 -1.08
N GLU A 8 -13.50 -17.22 -0.80
CA GLU A 8 -12.51 -16.74 -1.78
C GLU A 8 -13.09 -15.81 -2.87
N LYS A 9 -14.20 -15.11 -2.58
CA LYS A 9 -14.92 -14.28 -3.56
C LYS A 9 -14.67 -12.80 -3.35
N GLY A 10 -14.40 -12.11 -4.45
CA GLY A 10 -14.44 -10.65 -4.54
C GLY A 10 -13.15 -9.94 -4.17
N TRP A 11 -12.17 -10.62 -3.57
CA TRP A 11 -10.88 -10.00 -3.26
C TRP A 11 -10.13 -9.53 -4.51
N ASP A 12 -10.48 -10.06 -5.68
CA ASP A 12 -9.89 -9.82 -7.00
C ASP A 12 -10.72 -8.83 -7.86
N LYS A 13 -11.67 -8.12 -7.25
CA LYS A 13 -12.60 -7.24 -7.98
C LYS A 13 -12.55 -5.80 -7.47
N PRO A 14 -12.71 -4.80 -8.36
CA PRO A 14 -12.87 -3.41 -7.95
C PRO A 14 -14.06 -3.23 -6.99
N VAL A 15 -13.92 -2.28 -6.07
CA VAL A 15 -14.97 -1.86 -5.15
C VAL A 15 -15.66 -0.57 -5.57
N GLY A 16 -15.17 0.11 -6.62
CA GLY A 16 -15.74 1.33 -7.17
C GLY A 16 -15.28 2.60 -6.46
N MET A 17 -14.11 2.58 -5.82
CA MET A 17 -13.51 3.80 -5.28
C MET A 17 -12.85 4.58 -6.42
N GLU A 18 -12.68 5.90 -6.23
CA GLU A 18 -11.99 6.71 -7.24
C GLU A 18 -10.52 6.33 -7.37
N VAL A 19 -9.84 6.02 -6.27
CA VAL A 19 -8.48 5.46 -6.27
C VAL A 19 -8.55 4.16 -5.49
N GLU A 20 -8.16 3.04 -6.10
CA GLU A 20 -8.10 1.75 -5.43
C GLU A 20 -6.97 0.87 -5.96
N ILE A 21 -6.56 -0.10 -5.15
CA ILE A 21 -5.62 -1.16 -5.56
C ILE A 21 -6.41 -2.47 -5.59
N VAL A 22 -6.58 -3.03 -6.77
CA VAL A 22 -7.23 -4.34 -6.97
C VAL A 22 -6.16 -5.43 -6.87
N PRO A 23 -6.23 -6.33 -5.89
CA PRO A 23 -5.24 -7.39 -5.74
C PRO A 23 -5.24 -8.36 -6.94
N VAL A 24 -4.04 -8.71 -7.40
CA VAL A 24 -3.80 -9.85 -8.30
C VAL A 24 -3.31 -11.05 -7.49
N THR A 25 -2.47 -10.80 -6.49
CA THR A 25 -2.14 -11.77 -5.44
C THR A 25 -3.22 -11.71 -4.37
N ARG A 26 -3.68 -12.88 -3.91
CA ARG A 26 -4.63 -12.99 -2.80
C ARG A 26 -4.10 -12.26 -1.55
N PRO A 27 -4.82 -11.26 -1.00
CA PRO A 27 -4.28 -10.36 0.03
C PRO A 27 -4.39 -10.92 1.47
N TYR A 28 -4.38 -12.24 1.62
CA TYR A 28 -4.47 -12.95 2.91
C TYR A 28 -3.82 -14.33 2.80
N GLY A 29 -3.38 -14.87 3.95
CA GLY A 29 -2.61 -16.11 4.00
C GLY A 29 -1.26 -15.99 3.29
N MET A 30 -0.68 -14.79 3.29
CA MET A 30 0.64 -14.51 2.74
C MET A 30 1.67 -14.63 3.87
N GLU A 31 2.73 -15.40 3.66
CA GLU A 31 3.85 -15.47 4.60
C GLU A 31 4.89 -14.40 4.28
N GLU A 32 5.75 -14.09 5.25
CA GLU A 32 6.91 -13.22 5.04
C GLU A 32 7.73 -13.62 3.80
N GLY A 33 8.13 -12.63 3.00
CA GLY A 33 8.88 -12.85 1.77
C GLY A 33 8.04 -13.19 0.53
N PHE A 34 6.71 -13.33 0.66
CA PHE A 34 5.83 -13.45 -0.50
C PHE A 34 5.72 -12.13 -1.26
N VAL A 35 5.47 -12.25 -2.56
CA VAL A 35 5.31 -11.10 -3.46
C VAL A 35 3.83 -10.72 -3.55
N PHE A 36 3.51 -9.52 -3.10
CA PHE A 36 2.23 -8.88 -3.37
C PHE A 36 2.24 -8.25 -4.77
N LYS A 37 1.19 -8.52 -5.55
CA LYS A 37 0.89 -7.82 -6.80
C LYS A 37 -0.53 -7.28 -6.74
N GLY A 38 -0.70 -6.01 -7.10
CA GLY A 38 -2.00 -5.35 -7.25
C GLY A 38 -2.01 -4.44 -8.47
N GLN A 39 -3.20 -4.11 -8.96
CA GLN A 39 -3.41 -3.12 -10.02
C GLN A 39 -4.02 -1.86 -9.41
N ALA A 40 -3.29 -0.76 -9.45
CA ALA A 40 -3.81 0.54 -9.08
C ALA A 40 -4.72 1.07 -10.18
N LEU A 41 -5.89 1.56 -9.79
CA LEU A 41 -6.88 2.16 -10.65
C LEU A 41 -7.17 3.59 -10.19
N PHE A 42 -7.39 4.48 -11.15
CA PHE A 42 -7.96 5.80 -10.93
C PHE A 42 -9.19 5.98 -11.81
N LYS A 43 -10.35 6.24 -11.20
CA LYS A 43 -11.65 6.37 -11.86
C LYS A 43 -11.97 5.15 -12.76
N GLY A 44 -11.56 3.96 -12.31
CA GLY A 44 -11.75 2.69 -13.01
C GLY A 44 -10.69 2.36 -14.06
N GLU A 45 -9.78 3.27 -14.38
CA GLU A 45 -8.74 3.09 -15.40
C GLU A 45 -7.36 2.79 -14.76
N PRO A 46 -6.48 2.02 -15.42
CA PRO A 46 -5.13 1.76 -14.95
C PRO A 46 -4.34 3.03 -14.62
N LEU A 47 -3.82 3.12 -13.39
CA LEU A 47 -3.07 4.27 -12.92
C LEU A 47 -1.56 4.04 -13.10
N ALA A 48 -1.01 4.48 -14.23
CA ALA A 48 0.39 4.28 -14.60
C ALA A 48 1.36 5.31 -13.96
N GLY A 49 2.56 4.86 -13.58
CA GLY A 49 3.64 5.72 -13.08
C GLY A 49 3.42 6.34 -11.70
N ALA A 50 2.32 6.00 -11.03
CA ALA A 50 1.96 6.53 -9.72
C ALA A 50 2.91 6.03 -8.63
N VAL A 51 3.11 6.87 -7.62
CA VAL A 51 3.89 6.54 -6.44
C VAL A 51 3.05 5.62 -5.55
N VAL A 52 3.66 4.52 -5.11
CA VAL A 52 3.07 3.62 -4.13
C VAL A 52 3.96 3.61 -2.89
N GLU A 53 3.37 3.96 -1.75
CA GLU A 53 3.99 3.92 -0.42
C GLU A 53 3.58 2.61 0.28
N ILE A 54 4.56 1.91 0.86
CA ILE A 54 4.40 0.66 1.59
C ILE A 54 4.93 0.86 3.01
N GLU A 55 4.07 0.73 4.00
CA GLU A 55 4.39 1.01 5.39
C GLU A 55 3.93 -0.10 6.32
N LYS A 56 4.80 -0.49 7.27
CA LYS A 56 4.46 -1.45 8.32
C LYS A 56 3.76 -0.73 9.46
N PHE A 57 2.61 -1.23 9.87
CA PHE A 57 1.94 -0.76 11.06
C PHE A 57 2.56 -1.40 12.31
N ASN A 58 3.18 -0.57 13.15
CA ASN A 58 3.86 -1.02 14.36
C ASN A 58 2.92 -1.34 15.54
N GLY A 59 1.62 -1.00 15.46
CA GLY A 59 0.68 -1.22 16.57
C GLY A 59 0.76 -0.19 17.70
N PHE A 60 1.76 0.68 17.69
CA PHE A 60 1.98 1.74 18.67
C PHE A 60 2.71 2.92 18.04
N TYR A 61 2.69 4.07 18.72
CA TYR A 61 3.47 5.23 18.32
C TYR A 61 4.96 4.97 18.54
N VAL A 62 5.74 4.98 17.45
CA VAL A 62 7.20 4.91 17.51
C VAL A 62 7.72 6.31 17.81
N LYS A 63 8.40 6.47 18.95
CA LYS A 63 9.07 7.75 19.29
C LYS A 63 10.24 8.00 18.35
N GLY A 64 10.56 9.27 18.08
CA GLY A 64 11.65 9.68 17.19
C GLY A 64 12.99 8.99 17.47
N ASP A 65 13.37 8.85 18.75
CA ASP A 65 14.63 8.19 19.15
C ASP A 65 14.69 6.68 18.80
N ASN A 66 13.54 6.06 18.49
CA ASN A 66 13.43 4.66 18.09
C ASN A 66 13.19 4.50 16.58
N LEU A 67 13.18 5.59 15.81
CA LEU A 67 13.09 5.51 14.36
C LEU A 67 14.42 4.99 13.79
N PRO A 68 14.39 4.29 12.65
CA PRO A 68 15.59 3.93 11.91
C PRO A 68 16.45 5.16 11.66
N THR A 69 17.76 5.05 11.90
CA THR A 69 18.73 6.10 11.59
C THR A 69 19.70 5.66 10.51
N ASP A 70 20.19 6.61 9.72
CA ASP A 70 21.21 6.39 8.73
C ASP A 70 22.61 6.39 9.38
N GLN A 71 23.64 6.18 8.56
CA GLN A 71 25.03 6.14 9.03
C GLN A 71 25.53 7.47 9.63
N TYR A 72 24.80 8.57 9.46
CA TYR A 72 25.12 9.90 9.98
C TYR A 72 24.25 10.28 11.19
N GLY A 73 23.34 9.39 11.63
CA GLY A 73 22.45 9.60 12.75
C GLY A 73 21.19 10.41 12.41
N TYR A 74 20.89 10.63 11.14
CA TYR A 74 19.61 11.24 10.71
C TYR A 74 18.54 10.16 10.53
N GLU A 75 17.27 10.55 10.60
CA GLU A 75 16.15 9.65 10.33
C GLU A 75 16.26 9.02 8.94
N ASN A 76 16.22 7.69 8.88
CA ASN A 76 16.28 6.92 7.66
C ASN A 76 14.86 6.69 7.11
N VAL A 77 14.30 7.75 6.51
CA VAL A 77 12.95 7.75 5.93
C VAL A 77 12.68 6.56 4.99
N PRO A 78 13.60 6.14 4.11
CA PRO A 78 13.40 4.94 3.27
C PRO A 78 13.17 3.63 4.02
N MET A 79 13.62 3.52 5.27
CA MET A 79 13.33 2.38 6.14
C MET A 79 11.97 2.47 6.84
N ILE A 80 11.40 3.67 6.91
CA ILE A 80 10.08 3.93 7.50
C ILE A 80 9.00 3.78 6.43
N THR A 81 9.15 4.53 5.34
CA THR A 81 8.23 4.54 4.20
C THR A 81 8.94 4.00 2.98
N ARG A 82 8.55 2.80 2.56
CA ARG A 82 9.12 2.15 1.36
C ARG A 82 8.34 2.62 0.15
N VAL A 83 9.02 2.79 -1.00
CA VAL A 83 8.39 3.36 -2.21
C VAL A 83 8.66 2.48 -3.43
N THR A 84 7.61 2.29 -4.24
CA THR A 84 7.71 1.74 -5.60
C THR A 84 6.81 2.56 -6.54
N ARG A 85 6.77 2.20 -7.83
CA ARG A 85 5.90 2.82 -8.81
C ARG A 85 5.08 1.80 -9.58
N THR A 86 3.89 2.19 -10.00
CA THR A 86 3.08 1.37 -10.90
C THR A 86 3.67 1.35 -12.30
N ASP A 87 3.56 0.20 -12.98
CA ASP A 87 3.96 0.07 -14.38
C ASP A 87 2.96 0.74 -15.35
N ALA A 88 3.20 0.60 -16.66
CA ALA A 88 2.34 1.19 -17.70
C ALA A 88 0.88 0.69 -17.68
N ASN A 89 0.61 -0.46 -17.04
CA ASN A 89 -0.71 -1.04 -16.88
C ASN A 89 -1.26 -0.87 -15.46
N GLY A 90 -0.64 -0.01 -14.64
CA GLY A 90 -1.04 0.25 -13.27
C GLY A 90 -0.64 -0.83 -12.27
N TYR A 91 0.18 -1.82 -12.63
CA TYR A 91 0.58 -2.85 -11.68
C TYR A 91 1.65 -2.37 -10.71
N VAL A 92 1.43 -2.64 -9.43
CA VAL A 92 2.42 -2.57 -8.37
C VAL A 92 2.85 -3.98 -7.96
N VAL A 93 4.15 -4.14 -7.71
CA VAL A 93 4.76 -5.38 -7.22
C VAL A 93 5.68 -5.03 -6.06
N TYR A 94 5.52 -5.72 -4.93
CA TYR A 94 6.37 -5.52 -3.76
C TYR A 94 6.45 -6.78 -2.88
N THR A 95 7.55 -6.95 -2.16
CA THR A 95 7.69 -8.03 -1.16
C THR A 95 7.38 -7.49 0.22
N LEU A 96 6.50 -8.16 0.97
CA LEU A 96 6.25 -7.83 2.37
C LEU A 96 7.09 -8.80 3.22
N ASP A 97 8.15 -8.27 3.80
CA ASP A 97 9.30 -9.04 4.31
C ASP A 97 9.26 -9.30 5.81
N GLU A 98 8.22 -8.84 6.52
CA GLU A 98 8.06 -9.08 7.94
C GLU A 98 6.59 -9.38 8.27
N PRO A 99 6.31 -10.27 9.26
CA PRO A 99 4.96 -10.51 9.74
C PRO A 99 4.31 -9.25 10.32
N GLY A 100 2.98 -9.17 10.21
CA GLY A 100 2.17 -8.09 10.74
C GLY A 100 1.35 -7.33 9.69
N TRP A 101 0.80 -6.20 10.08
CA TRP A 101 -0.03 -5.36 9.21
C TRP A 101 0.81 -4.42 8.36
N TRP A 102 0.51 -4.38 7.07
CA TRP A 102 1.11 -3.50 6.08
C TRP A 102 0.02 -2.69 5.37
N MET A 103 0.29 -1.40 5.19
CA MET A 103 -0.49 -0.53 4.31
C MET A 103 0.25 -0.42 2.98
N VAL A 104 -0.44 -0.71 1.88
CA VAL A 104 0.02 -0.41 0.51
C VAL A 104 -0.90 0.66 -0.04
N SER A 105 -0.37 1.85 -0.31
CA SER A 105 -1.16 3.02 -0.70
C SER A 105 -0.62 3.68 -1.96
N VAL A 106 -1.51 4.05 -2.87
CA VAL A 106 -1.19 4.74 -4.13
C VAL A 106 -1.81 6.14 -4.13
N SER A 107 -1.06 7.13 -4.61
CA SER A 107 -1.50 8.52 -4.70
C SER A 107 -1.58 9.00 -6.14
N VAL A 108 -2.49 9.94 -6.39
CA VAL A 108 -2.65 10.64 -7.68
C VAL A 108 -3.08 12.08 -7.44
N GLU A 109 -2.50 13.01 -8.19
CA GLU A 109 -2.95 14.40 -8.24
C GLU A 109 -4.23 14.51 -9.07
N ASP A 110 -5.26 15.17 -8.54
CA ASP A 110 -6.55 15.37 -9.21
C ASP A 110 -6.93 16.86 -9.23
N GLY A 111 -6.05 17.67 -9.81
CA GLY A 111 -6.26 19.10 -10.00
C GLY A 111 -6.01 19.93 -8.73
N GLU A 112 -6.74 21.03 -8.60
CA GLU A 112 -6.59 21.98 -7.49
C GLU A 112 -7.94 22.29 -6.83
N ALA A 113 -7.92 22.52 -5.52
CA ALA A 113 -9.06 23.02 -4.75
C ALA A 113 -8.74 24.40 -4.16
N GLU A 114 -9.75 25.28 -4.13
CA GLU A 114 -9.61 26.59 -3.49
C GLU A 114 -9.99 26.51 -2.01
N HIS A 115 -9.11 26.99 -1.15
CA HIS A 115 -9.36 27.15 0.28
C HIS A 115 -8.87 28.54 0.73
N GLN A 116 -9.78 29.36 1.26
CA GLN A 116 -9.48 30.73 1.72
C GLN A 116 -8.81 31.61 0.66
N GLY A 117 -9.27 31.53 -0.60
CA GLY A 117 -8.75 32.34 -1.71
C GLY A 117 -7.38 31.90 -2.24
N LYS A 118 -6.85 30.77 -1.77
CA LYS A 118 -5.62 30.14 -2.28
C LYS A 118 -5.94 28.79 -2.91
N LYS A 119 -5.29 28.48 -4.03
CA LYS A 119 -5.38 27.17 -4.69
C LYS A 119 -4.35 26.21 -4.12
N PHE A 120 -4.76 24.97 -3.89
CA PHE A 120 -3.91 23.89 -3.39
C PHE A 120 -4.08 22.66 -4.29
N PRO A 121 -2.99 21.92 -4.59
CA PRO A 121 -3.11 20.66 -5.30
C PRO A 121 -3.93 19.67 -4.47
N VAL A 122 -4.82 18.94 -5.13
CA VAL A 122 -5.60 17.87 -4.51
C VAL A 122 -4.89 16.55 -4.78
N GLU A 123 -4.45 15.89 -3.72
CA GLU A 123 -3.94 14.53 -3.79
C GLU A 123 -5.04 13.57 -3.31
N LYS A 124 -5.38 12.59 -4.14
CA LYS A 124 -6.27 11.48 -3.79
C LYS A 124 -5.43 10.24 -3.52
N ARG A 125 -5.79 9.50 -2.47
CA ARG A 125 -5.11 8.27 -2.07
C ARG A 125 -6.10 7.12 -1.99
N GLY A 126 -5.66 5.96 -2.47
CA GLY A 126 -6.32 4.68 -2.28
C GLY A 126 -5.33 3.69 -1.68
N GLY A 127 -5.81 2.68 -0.96
CA GLY A 127 -4.90 1.71 -0.36
C GLY A 127 -5.59 0.44 0.11
N ILE A 128 -4.75 -0.54 0.42
CA ILE A 128 -5.16 -1.84 0.93
C ILE A 128 -4.31 -2.23 2.14
N TRP A 129 -4.97 -2.76 3.16
CA TRP A 129 -4.32 -3.39 4.30
C TRP A 129 -4.09 -4.86 4.03
N ILE A 130 -2.88 -5.33 4.27
CA ILE A 130 -2.49 -6.73 4.11
C ILE A 130 -1.89 -7.19 5.43
N TYR A 131 -2.35 -8.35 5.92
CA TYR A 131 -1.72 -9.03 7.04
C TYR A 131 -0.78 -10.11 6.50
N VAL A 132 0.46 -10.06 6.94
CA VAL A 132 1.50 -11.05 6.63
C VAL A 132 1.63 -11.99 7.82
N GLU A 133 1.44 -13.27 7.56
CA GLU A 133 1.53 -14.35 8.53
C GLU A 133 3.00 -14.67 8.84
N GLU A 134 3.24 -15.21 10.03
CA GLU A 134 4.49 -15.90 10.31
C GLU A 134 4.62 -17.13 9.40
N ARG A 135 5.85 -17.51 9.08
CA ARG A 135 6.14 -18.67 8.25
C ARG A 135 5.47 -19.93 8.78
N PHE A 136 4.72 -20.62 7.92
CA PHE A 136 4.08 -21.86 8.31
C PHE A 136 5.10 -23.00 8.34
N VAL A 137 5.11 -23.76 9.44
CA VAL A 137 5.91 -24.97 9.58
C VAL A 137 4.97 -26.17 9.66
N GLN A 138 4.98 -27.01 8.63
CA GLN A 138 4.25 -28.26 8.63
C GLN A 138 4.79 -29.19 9.73
N LYS A 139 3.90 -29.71 10.56
CA LYS A 139 4.21 -30.68 11.61
C LYS A 139 4.09 -32.11 11.10
#